data_AF-A0A2N7Z674-F1
#
_entry.id   AF-A0A2N7Z674-F1
#
_cell.length_a   1.000
_cell.length_b   1.000
_cell.length_c   1.000
_cell.angle_alpha   90.00
_cell.angle_beta   90.00
_cell.angle_gamma   90.00
#
_symmetry.space_group_name_H-M   'P 1'
#
loop_
_entity.id
_entity.type
_entity.pdbx_description
1 polymer ?
#
loop_
_entity_poly.entity_id
_entity_poly.type
_entity_poly.pdbx_seq_one_letter_code
_entity_poly.pdbx_strand_id
1 'polypeptide(L)'
;MSDLASTLSQEYADSREAQRERAIAELEQVIHRVPEQTAFTNSRRYKVRGPLFLLIALGLLGFGLHRGYNGLAVCAAVMAVVFVLLTWQHRNAGQHAFMRLTRRQLFVDTLSAPVDLVEIADVSVSEEGWLTVQKLILRPGAPLPVHRATRQLFGNQALALNKPQPQILIQSAGLMHEGHTLDDDQIADILNAYCQAAQAQQHLDALRQGTQRDS
;
A
#
# COMPACT_ATOMS: atom_id res chain seq x y z
N MET A 1 -9.89 37.86 -46.04
CA MET A 1 -9.19 36.59 -45.69
C MET A 1 -8.48 36.65 -44.35
N SER A 2 -7.88 37.79 -43.94
CA SER A 2 -7.27 37.94 -42.60
C SER A 2 -8.26 37.76 -41.43
N ASP A 3 -9.50 38.21 -41.63
CA ASP A 3 -10.53 38.22 -40.58
C ASP A 3 -11.15 36.84 -40.28
N LEU A 4 -11.08 35.93 -41.27
CA LEU A 4 -11.56 34.55 -41.13
C LEU A 4 -10.50 33.67 -40.45
N ALA A 5 -9.22 33.97 -40.70
CA ALA A 5 -8.11 33.29 -40.05
C ALA A 5 -8.00 33.68 -38.57
N SER A 6 -8.26 34.95 -38.23
CA SER A 6 -8.31 35.39 -36.83
C SER A 6 -9.49 34.77 -36.08
N THR A 7 -10.70 34.74 -36.65
CA THR A 7 -11.86 34.11 -36.01
C THR A 7 -11.67 32.61 -35.81
N LEU A 8 -11.16 31.89 -36.80
CA LEU A 8 -10.88 30.46 -36.65
C LEU A 8 -9.78 30.21 -35.62
N SER A 9 -8.74 31.05 -35.56
CA SER A 9 -7.68 30.89 -34.56
C SER A 9 -8.17 31.21 -33.14
N GLN A 10 -9.10 32.15 -33.00
CA GLN A 10 -9.76 32.49 -31.73
C GLN A 10 -10.70 31.35 -31.27
N GLU A 11 -11.48 30.79 -32.18
CA GLU A 11 -12.39 29.67 -31.90
C GLU A 11 -11.62 28.38 -31.57
N TYR A 12 -10.46 28.17 -32.18
CA TYR A 12 -9.52 27.11 -31.81
C TYR A 12 -8.88 27.33 -30.43
N ALA A 13 -8.60 28.58 -30.05
CA ALA A 13 -8.05 28.90 -28.73
C ALA A 13 -9.11 28.69 -27.64
N ASP A 14 -10.32 29.21 -27.83
CA ASP A 14 -11.45 29.09 -26.89
C ASP A 14 -11.87 27.62 -26.67
N SER A 15 -11.91 26.81 -27.74
CA SER A 15 -12.24 25.39 -27.62
C SER A 15 -11.17 24.59 -26.87
N ARG A 16 -9.90 24.96 -27.03
CA ARG A 16 -8.77 24.35 -26.32
C ARG A 16 -8.77 24.74 -24.84
N GLU A 17 -9.11 26.00 -24.54
CA GLU A 17 -9.21 26.51 -23.18
C GLU A 17 -10.39 25.90 -22.43
N ALA A 18 -11.55 25.76 -23.09
CA ALA A 18 -12.71 25.06 -22.54
C ALA A 18 -12.49 23.55 -22.33
N GLN A 19 -11.78 22.88 -23.24
CA GLN A 19 -11.36 21.47 -23.04
C GLN A 19 -10.38 21.34 -21.87
N ARG A 20 -9.49 22.32 -21.70
CA ARG A 20 -8.50 22.37 -20.63
C ARG A 20 -9.15 22.60 -19.27
N GLU A 21 -10.10 23.51 -19.16
CA GLU A 21 -10.87 23.75 -17.93
C GLU A 21 -11.70 22.52 -17.52
N ARG A 22 -12.32 21.83 -18.49
CA ARG A 22 -13.04 20.57 -18.22
C ARG A 22 -12.12 19.47 -17.73
N ALA A 23 -10.94 19.32 -18.34
CA ALA A 23 -9.94 18.36 -17.88
C ALA A 23 -9.42 18.72 -16.46
N ILE A 24 -9.20 20.00 -16.17
CA ILE A 24 -8.79 20.47 -14.83
C ILE A 24 -9.89 20.17 -13.80
N ALA A 25 -11.16 20.43 -14.13
CA ALA A 25 -12.29 20.17 -13.25
C ALA A 25 -12.49 18.66 -13.00
N GLU A 26 -12.38 17.82 -14.03
CA GLU A 26 -12.44 16.36 -13.88
C GLU A 26 -11.29 15.83 -13.01
N LEU A 27 -10.08 16.37 -13.20
CA LEU A 27 -8.91 15.98 -12.42
C LEU A 27 -9.01 16.46 -10.97
N GLU A 28 -9.52 17.68 -10.72
CA GLU A 28 -9.82 18.19 -9.38
C GLU A 28 -10.90 17.34 -8.70
N GLN A 29 -11.91 16.87 -9.43
CA GLN A 29 -12.96 16.01 -8.91
C GLN A 29 -12.43 14.60 -8.55
N VAL A 30 -11.47 14.07 -9.30
CA VAL A 30 -10.73 12.84 -8.95
C VAL A 30 -9.85 13.04 -7.71
N ILE A 31 -9.17 14.18 -7.61
CA ILE A 31 -8.34 14.56 -6.45
C ILE A 31 -9.18 14.75 -5.19
N HIS A 32 -10.40 15.30 -5.31
CA HIS A 32 -11.33 15.46 -4.19
C HIS A 32 -11.91 14.14 -3.68
N ARG A 33 -11.94 13.11 -4.53
CA ARG A 33 -12.45 11.79 -4.17
C ARG A 33 -11.47 10.98 -3.32
N VAL A 34 -10.19 11.37 -3.33
CA VAL A 34 -9.10 10.70 -2.62
C VAL A 34 -8.69 11.52 -1.38
N PRO A 35 -8.78 10.95 -0.17
CA PRO A 35 -8.37 11.65 1.05
C PRO A 35 -6.94 12.19 0.93
N GLU A 36 -6.66 13.38 1.47
CA GLU A 36 -5.30 13.94 1.43
C GLU A 36 -4.24 13.01 2.02
N GLN A 37 -4.65 12.24 3.04
CA GLN A 37 -3.85 11.22 3.66
C GLN A 37 -4.72 10.03 4.08
N THR A 38 -4.38 8.84 3.59
CA THR A 38 -4.99 7.59 4.04
C THR A 38 -3.96 6.83 4.86
N ALA A 39 -4.24 6.69 6.16
CA ALA A 39 -3.43 5.90 7.07
C ALA A 39 -3.98 4.48 7.17
N PHE A 40 -3.08 3.50 7.05
CA PHE A 40 -3.41 2.09 7.17
C PHE A 40 -2.79 1.49 8.42
N THR A 41 -3.63 0.78 9.15
CA THR A 41 -3.25 0.05 10.34
C THR A 41 -3.25 -1.46 10.06
N ASN A 42 -2.60 -2.22 10.93
CA ASN A 42 -2.58 -3.68 10.80
C ASN A 42 -3.95 -4.28 11.10
N SER A 43 -4.34 -5.32 10.38
CA SER A 43 -5.54 -6.08 10.67
C SER A 43 -5.52 -6.70 12.07
N ARG A 44 -6.70 -6.85 12.67
CA ARG A 44 -6.88 -7.52 13.97
C ARG A 44 -6.94 -9.06 13.85
N ARG A 45 -6.69 -9.64 12.66
CA ARG A 45 -6.79 -11.08 12.38
C ARG A 45 -5.97 -11.92 13.35
N TYR A 46 -4.75 -11.50 13.65
CA TYR A 46 -3.85 -12.21 14.59
C TYR A 46 -4.19 -12.03 16.06
N LYS A 47 -4.93 -10.98 16.42
CA LYS A 47 -5.39 -10.76 17.80
C LYS A 47 -6.38 -11.82 18.25
N VAL A 48 -7.19 -12.35 17.32
CA VAL A 48 -8.18 -13.40 17.60
C VAL A 48 -7.63 -14.77 17.25
N ARG A 49 -6.94 -14.92 16.11
CA ARG A 49 -6.43 -16.23 15.67
C ARG A 49 -5.24 -16.71 16.50
N GLY A 50 -4.36 -15.81 16.94
CA GLY A 50 -3.21 -16.14 17.80
C GLY A 50 -3.59 -16.93 19.06
N PRO A 51 -4.47 -16.40 19.94
CA PRO A 51 -4.87 -17.12 21.15
C PRO A 51 -5.66 -18.39 20.86
N LEU A 52 -6.46 -18.42 19.78
CA LEU A 52 -7.17 -19.63 19.36
C LEU A 52 -6.19 -20.77 19.03
N PHE A 53 -5.17 -20.50 18.21
CA PHE A 53 -4.17 -21.51 17.85
C PHE A 53 -3.30 -21.91 19.05
N LEU A 54 -3.04 -20.98 19.97
CA LEU A 54 -2.37 -21.30 21.23
C LEU A 54 -3.17 -22.33 22.04
N LEU A 55 -4.49 -22.15 22.19
CA LEU A 55 -5.34 -23.10 22.91
C LEU A 55 -5.33 -24.49 22.25
N ILE A 56 -5.36 -24.54 20.92
CA ILE A 56 -5.27 -25.80 20.17
C ILE A 56 -3.91 -26.48 20.43
N ALA A 57 -2.81 -25.72 20.36
CA ALA A 57 -1.47 -26.25 20.63
C ALA A 57 -1.33 -26.77 22.07
N LEU A 58 -1.89 -26.07 23.06
CA LEU A 58 -1.91 -26.53 24.45
C LEU A 58 -2.76 -27.80 24.64
N GLY A 59 -3.90 -27.91 23.95
CA GLY A 59 -4.71 -29.12 23.94
C GLY A 59 -3.96 -30.32 23.35
N LEU A 60 -3.27 -30.12 22.22
CA LEU A 60 -2.42 -31.14 21.59
C LEU A 60 -1.23 -31.52 22.48
N LEU A 61 -0.63 -30.56 23.17
CA LEU A 61 0.45 -30.80 24.12
C LEU A 61 -0.03 -31.67 25.28
N GLY A 62 -1.16 -31.33 25.90
CA GLY A 62 -1.78 -32.11 26.96
C GLY A 62 -2.12 -33.54 26.49
N PHE A 63 -2.69 -33.67 25.29
CA PHE A 63 -2.99 -34.97 24.69
C PHE A 63 -1.73 -35.81 24.39
N GLY A 64 -0.69 -35.18 23.83
CA GLY A 64 0.57 -35.83 23.51
C GLY A 64 1.30 -36.33 24.76
N LEU A 65 1.30 -35.54 25.83
CA LEU A 65 1.85 -35.94 27.12
C LEU A 65 1.04 -37.06 27.77
N HIS A 66 -0.30 -37.01 27.67
CA HIS A 66 -1.17 -38.04 28.24
C HIS A 66 -1.05 -39.40 27.55
N ARG A 67 -0.87 -39.42 26.22
CA ARG A 67 -0.68 -40.66 25.44
C ARG A 67 0.79 -41.11 25.30
N GLY A 68 1.76 -40.36 25.82
CA GLY A 68 3.19 -40.69 25.70
C GLY A 68 3.79 -40.47 24.31
N TYR A 69 3.13 -39.68 23.45
CA TYR A 69 3.65 -39.29 22.14
C TYR A 69 4.62 -38.12 22.25
N ASN A 70 5.86 -38.43 22.67
CA ASN A 70 6.89 -37.43 22.93
C ASN A 70 7.17 -36.51 21.72
N GLY A 71 7.13 -37.04 20.49
CA GLY A 71 7.31 -36.24 19.27
C GLY A 71 6.19 -35.22 19.04
N LEU A 72 4.94 -35.62 19.27
CA LEU A 72 3.77 -34.73 19.19
C LEU A 72 3.83 -33.65 20.28
N ALA A 73 4.21 -34.04 21.50
CA ALA A 73 4.33 -33.12 22.62
C ALA A 73 5.40 -32.05 22.39
N VAL A 74 6.57 -32.43 21.86
CA VAL A 74 7.64 -31.46 21.52
C VAL A 74 7.21 -30.51 20.41
N CYS A 75 6.60 -31.03 19.34
CA CYS A 75 6.09 -30.20 18.25
C CYS A 75 5.02 -29.21 18.75
N ALA A 76 4.07 -29.69 19.55
CA ALA A 76 3.04 -28.86 20.16
C ALA A 76 3.61 -27.79 21.09
N ALA A 77 4.69 -28.09 21.83
CA ALA A 77 5.38 -27.13 22.69
C ALA A 77 6.02 -26.01 21.87
N VAL A 78 6.73 -26.35 20.79
CA VAL A 78 7.33 -25.36 19.88
C VAL A 78 6.24 -24.48 19.24
N MET A 79 5.15 -25.09 18.76
CA MET A 79 4.02 -24.35 18.19
C MET A 79 3.37 -23.42 19.23
N ALA A 80 3.21 -23.87 20.47
CA ALA A 80 2.67 -23.03 21.54
C ALA A 80 3.56 -21.80 21.79
N VAL A 81 4.89 -21.97 21.84
CA VAL A 81 5.83 -20.85 21.99
C VAL A 81 5.71 -19.87 20.81
N VAL A 82 5.64 -20.36 19.58
CA VAL A 82 5.45 -19.53 18.39
C VAL A 82 4.13 -18.76 18.46
N PHE A 83 3.02 -19.39 18.83
CA PHE A 83 1.73 -18.72 18.93
C PHE A 83 1.66 -17.72 20.09
N VAL A 84 2.35 -17.97 21.21
CA VAL A 84 2.53 -16.97 22.28
C VAL A 84 3.26 -15.75 21.74
N LEU A 85 4.39 -15.96 21.05
CA LEU A 85 5.17 -14.87 20.45
C LEU A 85 4.35 -14.07 19.43
N LEU A 86 3.60 -14.75 18.56
CA LEU A 86 2.73 -14.09 17.58
C LEU A 86 1.63 -13.28 18.28
N THR A 87 0.95 -13.86 19.26
CA THR A 87 -0.10 -13.16 20.02
C THR A 87 0.47 -11.94 20.74
N TRP A 88 1.66 -12.06 21.32
CA TRP A 88 2.33 -10.96 22.00
C TRP A 88 2.76 -9.85 21.05
N GLN A 89 3.37 -10.19 19.90
CA GLN A 89 3.81 -9.22 18.89
C GLN A 89 2.63 -8.46 18.29
N HIS A 90 1.53 -9.16 18.01
CA HIS A 90 0.34 -8.58 17.39
C HIS A 90 -0.69 -8.03 18.40
N ARG A 91 -0.37 -7.97 19.70
CA ARG A 91 -1.30 -7.46 20.74
C ARG A 91 -1.71 -6.00 20.52
N ASN A 92 -0.79 -5.20 19.95
CA ASN A 92 -0.99 -3.80 19.59
C ASN A 92 -1.35 -3.61 18.10
N ALA A 93 -1.66 -4.70 17.37
CA ALA A 93 -2.12 -4.61 15.99
C ALA A 93 -3.38 -3.74 15.91
N GLY A 94 -3.37 -2.78 14.97
CA GLY A 94 -4.44 -1.81 14.79
C GLY A 94 -4.30 -0.51 15.61
N GLN A 95 -3.25 -0.34 16.42
CA GLN A 95 -3.03 0.91 17.18
C GLN A 95 -2.12 1.92 16.47
N HIS A 96 -1.20 1.41 15.64
CA HIS A 96 -0.25 2.26 14.91
C HIS A 96 -0.45 2.09 13.41
N ALA A 97 -0.56 3.22 12.72
CA ALA A 97 -0.54 3.25 11.27
C ALA A 97 0.90 3.04 10.80
N PHE A 98 1.15 1.96 10.07
CA PHE A 98 2.49 1.58 9.59
C PHE A 98 2.74 2.05 8.16
N MET A 99 1.66 2.34 7.43
CA MET A 99 1.65 2.75 6.05
C MET A 99 0.73 3.95 5.91
N ARG A 100 1.19 4.98 5.21
CA ARG A 100 0.42 6.19 4.92
C ARG A 100 0.55 6.52 3.45
N LEU A 101 -0.57 6.65 2.77
CA LEU A 101 -0.64 7.15 1.42
C LEU A 101 -1.02 8.62 1.45
N THR A 102 -0.21 9.43 0.77
CA THR A 102 -0.54 10.81 0.43
C THR A 102 -0.79 10.88 -1.07
N ARG A 103 -1.30 12.00 -1.58
CA ARG A 103 -1.58 12.18 -3.02
C ARG A 103 -0.36 12.03 -3.93
N ARG A 104 0.86 12.11 -3.40
CA ARG A 104 2.12 12.02 -4.19
C ARG A 104 3.05 10.93 -3.70
N GLN A 105 3.01 10.62 -2.41
CA GLN A 105 4.02 9.80 -1.75
C GLN A 105 3.40 8.71 -0.89
N LEU A 106 4.04 7.55 -0.93
CA LEU A 106 3.81 6.42 -0.05
C LEU A 106 4.87 6.40 1.05
N PHE A 107 4.40 6.44 2.29
CA PHE A 107 5.22 6.32 3.49
C PHE A 107 5.01 4.95 4.12
N VAL A 108 6.10 4.27 4.43
CA VAL A 108 6.07 3.04 5.24
C VAL A 108 7.17 3.14 6.30
N ASP A 109 6.85 2.82 7.54
CA ASP A 109 7.75 3.02 8.69
C ASP A 109 9.11 2.30 8.56
N THR A 110 9.16 1.22 7.77
CA THR A 110 10.37 0.42 7.57
C THR A 110 11.23 0.88 6.40
N LEU A 111 10.80 1.90 5.64
CA LEU A 111 11.57 2.50 4.54
C LEU A 111 12.34 3.72 5.04
N SER A 112 13.54 3.94 4.48
CA SER A 112 14.37 5.09 4.82
C SER A 112 13.85 6.42 4.29
N ALA A 113 13.04 6.39 3.24
CA ALA A 113 12.49 7.55 2.55
C ALA A 113 11.10 7.22 1.98
N PRO A 114 10.22 8.23 1.80
CA PRO A 114 8.97 8.05 1.07
C PRO A 114 9.22 7.67 -0.38
N VAL A 115 8.23 7.01 -0.98
CA VAL A 115 8.26 6.55 -2.37
C VAL A 115 7.28 7.40 -3.15
N ASP A 116 7.74 7.99 -4.25
CA ASP A 116 6.85 8.77 -5.11
C ASP A 116 5.92 7.82 -5.91
N LEU A 117 4.61 8.03 -5.78
CA LEU A 117 3.58 7.21 -6.41
C LEU A 117 3.63 7.27 -7.94
N VAL A 118 4.17 8.35 -8.50
CA VAL A 118 4.41 8.54 -9.93
C VAL A 118 5.39 7.50 -10.48
N GLU A 119 6.35 7.08 -9.66
CA GLU A 119 7.39 6.13 -10.04
C GLU A 119 6.88 4.69 -10.04
N ILE A 120 5.68 4.46 -9.51
CA ILE A 120 5.02 3.15 -9.53
C ILE A 120 4.43 2.93 -10.93
N ALA A 121 4.89 1.87 -11.59
CA ALA A 121 4.43 1.44 -12.90
C ALA A 121 3.24 0.48 -12.79
N ASP A 122 3.24 -0.39 -11.79
CA ASP A 122 2.22 -1.42 -11.62
C ASP A 122 2.04 -1.78 -10.14
N VAL A 123 0.83 -2.21 -9.78
CA VAL A 123 0.44 -2.59 -8.42
C VAL A 123 -0.24 -3.96 -8.46
N SER A 124 0.28 -4.88 -7.66
CA SER A 124 -0.31 -6.20 -7.47
C SER A 124 -0.48 -6.45 -5.97
N VAL A 125 -1.63 -6.98 -5.57
CA VAL A 125 -1.92 -7.38 -4.18
C VAL A 125 -2.29 -8.85 -4.18
N SER A 126 -1.74 -9.60 -3.24
CA SER A 126 -2.00 -11.03 -3.10
C SER A 126 -1.88 -11.48 -1.66
N GLU A 127 -2.79 -12.34 -1.21
CA GLU A 127 -2.66 -13.08 0.05
C GLU A 127 -1.68 -14.27 -0.12
N GLU A 128 -0.47 -14.13 0.42
CA GLU A 128 0.51 -15.21 0.51
C GLU A 128 0.39 -15.92 1.88
N GLY A 129 -0.62 -16.77 1.99
CA GLY A 129 -0.88 -17.64 3.14
C GLY A 129 -1.33 -16.88 4.39
N TRP A 130 -0.37 -16.39 5.16
CA TRP A 130 -0.61 -15.64 6.40
C TRP A 130 -0.35 -14.12 6.22
N LEU A 131 0.20 -13.71 5.08
CA LEU A 131 0.53 -12.30 4.82
C LEU A 131 -0.24 -11.78 3.62
N THR A 132 -0.75 -10.57 3.74
CA THR A 132 -1.12 -9.77 2.57
C THR A 132 0.15 -9.12 2.06
N VAL A 133 0.45 -9.38 0.79
CA VAL A 133 1.64 -8.93 0.09
C VAL A 133 1.23 -7.96 -1.00
N GLN A 134 1.68 -6.72 -0.91
CA GLN A 134 1.50 -5.69 -1.92
C GLN A 134 2.82 -5.51 -2.67
N LYS A 135 2.83 -5.77 -3.97
CA LYS A 135 3.95 -5.62 -4.90
C LYS A 135 3.73 -4.33 -5.68
N LEU A 136 4.60 -3.35 -5.45
CA LEU A 136 4.65 -2.09 -6.17
C LEU A 136 5.85 -2.14 -7.11
N ILE A 137 5.61 -2.29 -8.41
CA ILE A 137 6.67 -2.31 -9.40
C ILE A 137 7.01 -0.87 -9.75
N LEU A 138 8.28 -0.50 -9.63
CA LEU A 138 8.76 0.83 -9.95
C LEU A 138 9.22 0.90 -11.41
N ARG A 139 9.20 2.11 -11.96
CA ARG A 139 9.75 2.43 -13.27
C ARG A 139 11.27 2.21 -13.29
N PRO A 140 11.87 1.86 -14.45
CA PRO A 140 13.31 1.77 -14.58
C PRO A 140 13.99 3.09 -14.20
N GLY A 141 14.98 3.03 -13.30
CA GLY A 141 15.74 4.20 -12.85
C GLY A 141 15.13 4.97 -11.68
N ALA A 142 14.00 4.53 -11.13
CA ALA A 142 13.40 5.13 -9.94
C ALA A 142 14.34 5.00 -8.71
N PRO A 143 14.49 6.05 -7.88
CA PRO A 143 15.20 5.98 -6.61
C PRO A 143 14.56 4.94 -5.68
N LEU A 144 15.32 3.89 -5.39
CA LEU A 144 14.87 2.82 -4.50
C LEU A 144 15.30 3.15 -3.04
N PRO A 145 14.35 3.28 -2.09
CA PRO A 145 14.70 3.51 -0.68
C PRO A 145 15.36 2.28 -0.05
N VAL A 146 16.02 2.47 1.09
CA VAL A 146 16.61 1.36 1.87
C VAL A 146 15.58 0.86 2.87
N HIS A 147 15.36 -0.45 2.91
CA HIS A 147 14.48 -1.06 3.90
C HIS A 147 15.24 -1.41 5.19
N ARG A 148 14.55 -1.35 6.32
CA ARG A 148 15.03 -1.84 7.62
C ARG A 148 14.30 -3.12 7.98
N ALA A 149 15.05 -4.17 8.28
CA ALA A 149 14.48 -5.43 8.73
C ALA A 149 13.76 -5.23 10.07
N THR A 150 12.52 -5.73 10.16
CA THR A 150 11.79 -5.78 11.43
C THR A 150 12.04 -7.11 12.12
N ARG A 151 12.10 -7.13 13.46
CA ARG A 151 12.25 -8.37 14.24
C ARG A 151 10.91 -9.07 14.50
N GLN A 152 9.87 -8.74 13.73
CA GLN A 152 8.51 -9.22 13.95
C GLN A 152 8.21 -10.40 13.02
N LEU A 153 7.65 -11.48 13.57
CA LEU A 153 7.18 -12.62 12.81
C LEU A 153 5.83 -12.27 12.19
N PHE A 154 5.76 -12.38 10.86
CA PHE A 154 4.60 -11.90 10.09
C PHE A 154 4.24 -10.43 10.41
N GLY A 155 5.27 -9.64 10.72
CA GLY A 155 5.13 -8.21 11.02
C GLY A 155 4.96 -7.37 9.77
N ASN A 156 4.59 -6.12 9.99
CA ASN A 156 4.48 -5.16 8.90
C ASN A 156 5.87 -4.74 8.45
N GLN A 157 6.21 -5.00 7.20
CA GLN A 157 7.47 -4.57 6.62
C GLN A 157 7.35 -4.28 5.14
N ALA A 158 7.94 -3.18 4.71
CA ALA A 158 8.26 -2.92 3.32
C ALA A 158 9.70 -3.33 3.04
N LEU A 159 9.90 -4.09 1.96
CA LEU A 159 11.19 -4.48 1.42
C LEU A 159 11.39 -3.78 0.08
N ALA A 160 12.51 -3.11 -0.07
CA ALA A 160 12.94 -2.53 -1.32
C ALA A 160 13.86 -3.52 -2.03
N LEU A 161 13.44 -3.99 -3.20
CA LEU A 161 14.13 -5.02 -3.99
C LEU A 161 14.49 -4.45 -5.36
N ASN A 162 15.71 -4.69 -5.83
CA ASN A 162 16.18 -4.18 -7.12
C ASN A 162 16.21 -5.25 -8.23
N LYS A 163 15.86 -6.51 -7.92
CA LYS A 163 15.89 -7.63 -8.88
C LYS A 163 14.58 -8.42 -8.81
N PRO A 164 14.04 -8.90 -9.95
CA PRO A 164 14.54 -8.71 -11.33
C PRO A 164 14.34 -7.29 -11.88
N GLN A 165 13.45 -6.52 -11.26
CA GLN A 165 13.18 -5.12 -11.56
C GLN A 165 13.00 -4.36 -10.23
N PRO A 166 13.17 -3.03 -10.19
CA PRO A 166 12.98 -2.25 -8.96
C PRO A 166 11.54 -2.37 -8.50
N GLN A 167 11.34 -2.82 -7.26
CA GLN A 167 10.02 -3.04 -6.69
C GLN A 167 10.04 -2.87 -5.17
N ILE A 168 8.89 -2.51 -4.62
CA ILE A 168 8.65 -2.41 -3.19
C ILE A 168 7.61 -3.45 -2.80
N LEU A 169 7.99 -4.33 -1.90
CA LEU A 169 7.15 -5.39 -1.37
C LEU A 169 6.69 -5.00 0.03
N ILE A 170 5.41 -4.72 0.21
CA ILE A 170 4.82 -4.44 1.52
C ILE A 170 4.13 -5.70 2.01
N GLN A 171 4.70 -6.28 3.05
CA GLN A 171 4.15 -7.43 3.75
C GLN A 171 3.44 -6.93 5.00
N SER A 172 2.21 -7.40 5.20
CA SER A 172 1.43 -7.07 6.38
C SER A 172 0.52 -8.22 6.74
N ALA A 173 -0.01 -8.18 7.95
CA ALA A 173 -1.01 -9.13 8.42
C ALA A 173 -2.45 -8.82 7.89
N GLY A 174 -2.54 -7.98 6.86
CA GLY A 174 -3.76 -7.38 6.33
C GLY A 174 -3.81 -5.88 6.63
N LEU A 175 -4.52 -5.13 5.80
CA LEU A 175 -4.71 -3.69 5.95
C LEU A 175 -6.06 -3.37 6.57
N MET A 176 -6.07 -2.39 7.47
CA MET A 176 -7.28 -1.79 8.01
C MET A 176 -7.27 -0.29 7.76
N HIS A 177 -8.40 0.21 7.26
CA HIS A 177 -8.67 1.63 7.10
C HIS A 177 -9.96 1.98 7.86
N GLU A 178 -9.91 3.04 8.67
CA GLU A 178 -11.05 3.50 9.51
C GLU A 178 -11.74 2.41 10.35
N GLY A 179 -10.99 1.40 10.78
CA GLY A 179 -11.53 0.29 11.58
C GLY A 179 -12.15 -0.86 10.78
N HIS A 180 -12.15 -0.77 9.45
CA HIS A 180 -12.57 -1.84 8.55
C HIS A 180 -11.36 -2.55 7.94
N THR A 181 -11.37 -3.88 7.96
CA THR A 181 -10.38 -4.69 7.22
C THR A 181 -10.69 -4.57 5.74
N LEU A 182 -9.66 -4.32 4.95
CA LEU A 182 -9.76 -4.25 3.50
C LEU A 182 -9.40 -5.60 2.88
N ASP A 183 -10.16 -5.98 1.86
CA ASP A 183 -9.86 -7.15 1.03
C ASP A 183 -8.79 -6.80 -0.03
N ASP A 184 -8.14 -7.81 -0.61
CA ASP A 184 -7.03 -7.62 -1.56
C ASP A 184 -7.41 -6.72 -2.75
N ASP A 185 -8.60 -6.91 -3.31
CA ASP A 185 -9.12 -6.08 -4.41
C ASP A 185 -9.31 -4.62 -3.97
N GLN A 186 -9.84 -4.40 -2.77
CA GLN A 186 -10.03 -3.04 -2.22
C GLN A 186 -8.69 -2.34 -1.99
N ILE A 187 -7.69 -3.09 -1.51
CA ILE A 187 -6.33 -2.57 -1.32
C ILE A 187 -5.75 -2.18 -2.68
N ALA A 188 -5.88 -3.05 -3.68
CA ALA A 188 -5.39 -2.79 -5.04
C ALA A 188 -6.09 -1.56 -5.65
N ASP A 189 -7.41 -1.46 -5.52
CA ASP A 189 -8.20 -0.33 -6.02
C ASP A 189 -7.77 0.99 -5.39
N ILE A 190 -7.59 1.01 -4.06
CA ILE A 190 -7.13 2.22 -3.36
C ILE A 190 -5.73 2.61 -3.83
N LEU A 191 -4.79 1.65 -3.89
CA LEU A 191 -3.42 1.91 -4.36
C LEU A 191 -3.40 2.43 -5.79
N ASN A 192 -4.15 1.80 -6.69
CA ASN A 192 -4.26 2.21 -8.08
C ASN A 192 -4.88 3.60 -8.21
N ALA A 193 -5.91 3.92 -7.44
CA ALA A 193 -6.52 5.25 -7.43
C ALA A 193 -5.52 6.34 -7.00
N TYR A 194 -4.71 6.08 -5.97
CA TYR A 194 -3.65 6.99 -5.53
C TYR A 194 -2.53 7.15 -6.58
N CYS A 195 -2.10 6.06 -7.22
CA CYS A 195 -1.12 6.10 -8.30
C CYS A 195 -1.64 6.90 -9.51
N GLN A 196 -2.88 6.67 -9.92
CA GLN A 196 -3.53 7.42 -11.00
C GLN A 196 -3.63 8.90 -10.66
N ALA A 197 -4.08 9.25 -9.45
CA ALA A 197 -4.17 10.63 -9.00
C ALA A 197 -2.79 11.33 -9.01
N ALA A 198 -1.73 10.64 -8.57
CA ALA A 198 -0.38 11.18 -8.59
C ALA A 198 0.14 11.46 -10.01
N GLN A 199 -0.11 10.54 -10.95
CA GLN A 199 0.25 10.71 -12.35
C GLN A 199 -0.54 11.86 -13.00
N ALA A 200 -1.84 11.98 -12.69
CA ALA A 200 -2.70 13.04 -13.19
C ALA A 200 -2.26 14.42 -12.67
N GLN A 201 -1.89 14.51 -11.38
CA GLN A 201 -1.34 15.73 -10.79
C GLN A 201 -0.02 16.14 -11.46
N GLN A 202 0.86 15.19 -11.77
CA GLN A 202 2.12 15.49 -12.47
C GLN A 202 1.87 16.02 -13.89
N HIS A 203 0.92 15.44 -14.63
CA HIS A 203 0.54 15.95 -15.95
C HIS A 203 -0.04 17.37 -15.87
N LEU A 204 -0.86 17.66 -14.86
CA LEU A 204 -1.35 19.03 -14.61
C LEU A 204 -0.23 20.01 -14.30
N ASP A 205 0.69 19.63 -13.41
CA ASP A 205 1.84 20.46 -13.04
C ASP A 205 2.72 20.75 -14.27
N ALA A 206 2.94 19.77 -15.15
CA ALA A 206 3.68 19.93 -16.41
C ALA A 206 2.96 20.87 -17.40
N LEU A 207 1.64 20.75 -17.54
CA LEU A 207 0.84 21.64 -18.39
C LEU A 207 0.85 23.08 -17.87
N ARG A 208 0.82 23.29 -16.54
CA ARG A 208 0.89 24.61 -15.92
C ARG A 208 2.28 25.24 -16.10
N GLN A 209 3.35 24.47 -15.92
CA GLN A 209 4.73 24.96 -16.09
C GLN A 209 5.10 25.26 -17.54
N GLY A 210 4.58 24.48 -18.51
CA GLY A 210 4.78 24.75 -19.93
C GLY A 210 4.15 26.09 -20.36
N THR A 211 2.97 26.43 -19.81
CA THR A 211 2.30 27.71 -20.10
C THR A 211 3.05 28.92 -19.53
N GLN A 212 3.74 28.76 -18.40
CA GLN A 212 4.50 29.83 -17.75
C GLN A 212 5.88 30.09 -18.38
N ARG A 213 6.36 29.19 -19.25
CA ARG A 213 7.64 29.32 -19.97
C ARG A 213 7.49 29.95 -21.36
N ASP A 214 6.26 29.95 -21.89
CA ASP A 214 5.88 30.55 -23.18
C ASP A 214 5.19 31.93 -23.02
N SER A 215 5.17 32.48 -21.80
CA SER A 215 4.73 33.85 -21.48
C SER A 215 5.95 34.75 -21.25
#